data_AF-A0A8D1P2J9-F1
#
_entry.id   AF-A0A8D1P2J9-F1
#
_cell.length_a   1.000
_cell.length_b   1.000
_cell.length_c   1.000
_cell.angle_alpha   90.00
_cell.angle_beta   90.00
_cell.angle_gamma   90.00
#
_symmetry.space_group_name_H-M   'P 1'
#
loop_
_entity.id
_entity.type
_entity.pdbx_description
1 polymer ?
#
loop_
_entity_poly.entity_id
_entity_poly.type
_entity_poly.pdbx_seq_one_letter_code
_entity_poly.pdbx_strand_id
1 'polypeptide(L)'
;MVARLLLRAWPRGLAVGLAAPCRNLSAGFEPGQYLQRSIVPTMHFQDSLPRLPIPKLEDTMRRYLSAQKPLLDDGQFRKTEELCKNFENGIGKKLHEQLVAQDKQNKHTSYISGQGFDRHLFALRNLAKAKGIALPELYLDPAYKQINHNILSTSTLSSPAVNLGGFAPVVPDGFGIGYAVHNNWIGCNVSAYQSRNAREFLQCVEKALEDMFDAFEGKAIKT
;
A
#
# COMPACT_ATOMS: atom_id res chain seq x y z
N MET A 1 34.00 12.42 8.05
CA MET A 1 33.06 12.75 9.13
C MET A 1 32.06 11.59 9.19
N VAL A 2 32.13 10.76 10.23
CA VAL A 2 31.47 9.44 10.25
C VAL A 2 29.97 9.59 10.52
N ALA A 3 29.11 9.13 9.61
CA ALA A 3 27.68 9.00 9.85
C ALA A 3 27.45 7.91 10.90
N ARG A 4 27.06 8.30 12.12
CA ARG A 4 26.66 7.35 13.17
C ARG A 4 25.21 6.99 12.97
N LEU A 5 24.93 5.74 12.58
CA LEU A 5 23.61 5.13 12.69
C LEU A 5 23.25 5.02 14.19
N LEU A 6 22.25 5.75 14.65
CA LEU A 6 21.78 5.65 16.03
C LEU A 6 20.72 4.54 16.15
N LEU A 7 21.17 3.31 16.36
CA LEU A 7 20.32 2.22 16.85
C LEU A 7 20.07 2.41 18.34
N ARG A 8 18.96 3.04 18.74
CA ARG A 8 18.51 3.04 20.14
C ARG A 8 17.62 1.84 20.41
N ALA A 9 18.12 0.87 21.16
CA ALA A 9 17.31 -0.16 21.78
C ALA A 9 16.48 0.47 22.92
N TRP A 10 15.16 0.36 22.84
CA TRP A 10 14.26 0.79 23.92
C TRP A 10 14.25 -0.26 25.05
N PRO A 11 14.44 0.11 26.32
CA PRO A 11 14.32 -0.85 27.42
C PRO A 11 12.86 -1.33 27.53
N ARG A 12 12.66 -2.66 27.60
CA ARG A 12 11.36 -3.27 27.86
C ARG A 12 10.93 -2.96 29.30
N GLY A 13 9.96 -2.07 29.46
CA GLY A 13 9.26 -1.87 30.72
C GLY A 13 8.33 -3.05 31.04
N LEU A 14 8.18 -3.34 32.33
CA LEU A 14 7.30 -4.39 32.86
C LEU A 14 5.84 -4.17 32.44
N ALA A 15 5.22 -5.23 31.90
CA ALA A 15 3.79 -5.29 31.66
C ALA A 15 3.06 -5.36 33.01
N VAL A 16 2.35 -4.29 33.38
CA VAL A 16 1.37 -4.32 34.47
C VAL A 16 0.00 -4.51 33.83
N GLY A 17 -0.55 -5.71 33.98
CA GLY A 17 -1.94 -5.99 33.65
C GLY A 17 -2.85 -5.45 34.73
N LEU A 18 -3.89 -4.71 34.31
CA LEU A 18 -5.15 -4.58 35.03
C LEU A 18 -6.26 -4.52 33.96
N ALA A 19 -7.24 -5.40 34.12
CA ALA A 19 -8.39 -5.51 33.24
C ALA A 19 -9.11 -4.16 33.08
N ALA A 20 -9.28 -3.71 31.83
CA ALA A 20 -10.11 -2.54 31.55
C ALA A 20 -11.59 -2.92 31.70
N PRO A 21 -12.38 -2.25 32.55
CA PRO A 21 -13.80 -2.55 32.68
C PRO A 21 -14.52 -2.12 31.40
N CYS A 22 -15.32 -3.03 30.82
CA CYS A 22 -16.25 -2.73 29.74
C CYS A 22 -17.21 -1.62 30.20
N ARG A 23 -17.12 -0.43 29.61
CA ARG A 23 -18.10 0.64 29.83
C ARG A 23 -19.29 0.44 28.90
N ASN A 24 -20.48 0.42 29.49
CA ASN A 24 -21.76 0.42 28.77
C ASN A 24 -21.88 1.70 27.92
N LEU A 25 -22.20 1.51 26.65
CA LEU A 25 -22.45 2.57 25.67
C LEU A 25 -23.92 2.99 25.76
N SER A 26 -24.26 4.03 26.54
CA SER A 26 -25.39 4.90 26.18
C SER A 26 -25.38 6.28 26.85
N ALA A 27 -25.77 7.25 26.02
CA ALA A 27 -26.38 8.56 26.29
C ALA A 27 -25.57 9.63 27.08
N GLY A 28 -24.88 10.49 26.34
CA GLY A 28 -24.40 11.80 26.81
C GLY A 28 -23.30 12.38 25.91
N PHE A 29 -23.53 13.57 25.35
CA PHE A 29 -22.51 14.34 24.62
C PHE A 29 -21.49 14.93 25.60
N GLU A 30 -20.58 14.11 26.08
CA GLU A 30 -19.49 14.52 26.98
C GLU A 30 -18.20 14.83 26.17
N PRO A 31 -17.44 15.88 26.52
CA PRO A 31 -16.20 16.29 25.82
C PRO A 31 -15.06 15.25 25.79
N GLY A 32 -15.21 14.07 26.42
CA GLY A 32 -14.18 13.05 26.56
C GLY A 32 -14.13 11.97 25.47
N GLN A 33 -14.95 12.05 24.42
CA GLN A 33 -15.05 10.98 23.40
C GLN A 33 -14.04 11.09 22.24
N TYR A 34 -13.26 12.17 22.17
CA TYR A 34 -12.37 12.43 21.03
C TYR A 34 -10.96 12.81 21.50
N LEU A 35 -9.94 12.26 20.84
CA LEU A 35 -8.54 12.68 21.05
C LEU A 35 -8.34 14.15 20.67
N GLN A 36 -9.03 14.61 19.62
CA GLN A 36 -9.11 16.01 19.21
C GLN A 36 -10.43 16.23 18.48
N ARG A 37 -11.13 17.32 18.81
CA ARG A 37 -12.32 17.76 18.08
C ARG A 37 -11.90 18.77 17.01
N SER A 38 -12.05 18.41 15.74
CA SER A 38 -11.84 19.35 14.63
C SER A 38 -12.99 20.37 14.59
N ILE A 39 -12.65 21.63 14.34
CA ILE A 39 -13.63 22.70 14.09
C ILE A 39 -14.25 22.54 12.69
N VAL A 40 -13.45 22.04 11.74
CA VAL A 40 -13.85 21.82 10.35
C VAL A 40 -14.19 20.34 10.17
N PRO A 41 -15.38 19.98 9.64
CA PRO A 41 -15.72 18.60 9.32
C PRO A 41 -14.69 17.98 8.38
N THR A 42 -14.39 16.69 8.55
CA THR A 42 -13.35 15.97 7.78
C THR A 42 -13.47 16.15 6.26
N MET A 43 -14.70 16.21 5.73
CA MET A 43 -14.96 16.29 4.29
C MET A 43 -15.35 17.70 3.80
N HIS A 44 -15.14 18.75 4.61
CA HIS A 44 -15.61 20.11 4.31
C HIS A 44 -15.13 20.64 2.94
N PHE A 45 -13.89 20.34 2.55
CA PHE A 45 -13.31 20.78 1.28
C PHE A 45 -13.44 19.78 0.13
N GLN A 46 -14.15 18.66 0.32
CA GLN A 46 -14.21 17.57 -0.65
C GLN A 46 -14.79 18.02 -2.00
N ASP A 47 -15.80 18.89 -1.98
CA ASP A 47 -16.47 19.39 -3.19
C ASP A 47 -15.58 20.37 -4.00
N SER A 48 -14.52 20.91 -3.38
CA SER A 48 -13.56 21.81 -4.04
C SER A 48 -12.40 21.07 -4.70
N LEU A 49 -12.23 19.77 -4.46
CA LEU A 49 -11.12 19.01 -5.01
C LEU A 49 -11.37 18.65 -6.49
N PRO A 50 -10.33 18.73 -7.35
CA PRO A 50 -10.45 18.28 -8.72
C PRO A 50 -10.72 16.77 -8.77
N ARG A 51 -11.68 16.37 -9.61
CA ARG A 51 -12.00 14.96 -9.83
C ARG A 51 -11.07 14.34 -10.86
N LEU A 52 -10.57 13.15 -10.57
CA LEU A 52 -9.89 12.32 -11.55
C LEU A 52 -10.85 11.30 -12.15
N PRO A 53 -10.88 11.17 -13.50
CA PRO A 53 -11.75 10.20 -14.15
C PRO A 53 -11.28 8.77 -13.90
N ILE A 54 -12.19 7.82 -14.12
CA ILE A 54 -11.82 6.40 -14.17
C ILE A 54 -10.82 6.21 -15.34
N PRO A 55 -9.68 5.53 -15.11
CA PRO A 55 -8.72 5.22 -16.18
C PRO A 55 -9.34 4.35 -17.27
N LYS A 56 -8.85 4.48 -18.50
CA LYS A 56 -9.21 3.57 -19.60
C LYS A 56 -8.87 2.12 -19.23
N LEU A 57 -9.70 1.18 -19.69
CA LEU A 57 -9.51 -0.24 -19.39
C LEU A 57 -8.21 -0.77 -20.02
N GLU A 58 -7.91 -0.32 -21.24
CA GLU A 58 -6.72 -0.69 -22.02
C GLU A 58 -5.43 -0.24 -21.30
N ASP A 59 -5.43 0.98 -20.76
CA ASP A 59 -4.32 1.50 -19.96
C ASP A 59 -4.12 0.69 -18.67
N THR A 60 -5.21 0.20 -18.09
CA THR A 60 -5.18 -0.64 -16.88
C THR A 60 -4.56 -2.00 -17.18
N MET A 61 -4.96 -2.66 -18.27
CA MET A 61 -4.38 -3.94 -18.68
C MET A 61 -2.90 -3.80 -19.03
N ARG A 62 -2.54 -2.77 -19.80
CA ARG A 62 -1.14 -2.48 -20.16
C ARG A 62 -0.24 -2.31 -18.94
N ARG A 63 -0.67 -1.53 -17.95
CA ARG A 63 0.09 -1.28 -16.72
C ARG A 63 0.15 -2.50 -15.81
N TYR A 64 -0.95 -3.25 -15.70
CA TYR A 64 -0.99 -4.51 -14.98
C TYR A 64 0.01 -5.51 -15.56
N LEU A 65 0.03 -5.70 -16.88
CA LEU A 65 1.01 -6.56 -17.56
C LEU A 65 2.44 -6.05 -17.38
N SER A 66 2.66 -4.74 -17.46
CA SER A 66 3.99 -4.16 -17.20
C SER A 66 4.50 -4.47 -15.79
N ALA A 67 3.60 -4.44 -14.79
CA ALA A 67 3.93 -4.77 -13.40
C ALA A 67 4.10 -6.28 -13.16
N GLN A 68 3.43 -7.13 -13.95
CA GLN A 68 3.57 -8.59 -13.88
C GLN A 68 4.85 -9.10 -14.53
N LYS A 69 5.34 -8.43 -15.58
CA LYS A 69 6.50 -8.86 -16.36
C LYS A 69 7.76 -9.22 -15.53
N PRO A 70 8.17 -8.45 -14.50
CA PRO A 70 9.31 -8.84 -13.66
C PRO A 70 9.00 -9.94 -12.62
N LEU A 71 7.74 -10.31 -12.44
CA LEU A 71 7.30 -11.26 -11.40
C LEU A 71 7.06 -12.68 -11.94
N LEU A 72 6.88 -12.82 -13.25
CA LEU A 72 6.43 -14.04 -13.91
C LEU A 72 7.48 -14.56 -14.90
N ASP A 73 7.50 -15.88 -15.09
CA ASP A 73 8.20 -16.48 -16.22
C ASP A 73 7.42 -16.28 -17.55
N ASP A 74 8.05 -16.57 -18.69
CA ASP A 74 7.47 -16.36 -20.01
C ASP A 74 6.14 -17.12 -20.22
N GLY A 75 6.01 -18.32 -19.66
CA GLY A 75 4.81 -19.15 -19.81
C GLY A 75 3.65 -18.60 -18.99
N GLN A 76 3.92 -18.26 -17.73
CA GLN A 76 2.98 -17.59 -16.84
C GLN A 76 2.54 -16.25 -17.43
N PHE A 77 3.48 -15.45 -17.92
CA PHE A 77 3.20 -14.14 -18.50
C PHE A 77 2.29 -14.24 -19.73
N ARG A 78 2.53 -15.18 -20.65
CA ARG A 78 1.65 -15.41 -21.82
C ARG A 78 0.22 -15.75 -21.41
N LYS A 79 0.05 -16.60 -20.40
CA LYS A 79 -1.26 -16.94 -19.86
C LYS A 79 -1.95 -15.71 -19.27
N THR A 80 -1.26 -14.93 -18.45
CA THR A 80 -1.82 -13.68 -17.89
C THR A 80 -2.17 -12.67 -18.98
N GLU A 81 -1.38 -12.58 -20.06
CA GLU A 81 -1.67 -11.74 -21.21
C GLU A 81 -2.96 -12.16 -21.93
N GLU A 82 -3.15 -13.46 -22.14
CA GLU A 82 -4.40 -13.99 -22.72
C GLU A 82 -5.61 -13.68 -21.83
N LEU A 83 -5.49 -13.87 -20.51
CA LEU A 83 -6.55 -13.52 -19.56
C LEU A 83 -6.88 -12.02 -19.57
N CYS A 84 -5.86 -11.15 -19.70
CA CYS A 84 -6.07 -9.71 -19.83
C CYS A 84 -6.83 -9.38 -21.13
N LYS A 85 -6.43 -9.97 -22.27
CA LYS A 85 -7.11 -9.78 -23.56
C LYS A 85 -8.56 -10.26 -23.51
N ASN A 86 -8.82 -11.42 -22.90
CA ASN A 86 -10.17 -11.97 -22.76
C ASN A 86 -11.02 -11.12 -21.82
N PHE A 87 -10.44 -10.60 -20.74
CA PHE A 87 -11.15 -9.70 -19.82
C PHE A 87 -11.47 -8.37 -20.50
N GLU A 88 -10.50 -7.75 -21.18
CA GLU A 88 -10.65 -6.48 -21.89
C GLU A 88 -11.70 -6.56 -23.00
N ASN A 89 -11.70 -7.62 -23.80
CA ASN A 89 -12.68 -7.80 -24.89
C ASN A 89 -14.01 -8.41 -24.43
N GLY A 90 -14.07 -8.92 -23.20
CA GLY A 90 -15.21 -9.63 -22.65
C GLY A 90 -15.92 -8.88 -21.52
N ILE A 91 -16.02 -9.53 -20.37
CA ILE A 91 -16.78 -9.02 -19.22
C ILE A 91 -16.18 -7.75 -18.62
N GLY A 92 -14.87 -7.55 -18.72
CA GLY A 92 -14.18 -6.37 -18.22
C GLY A 92 -14.67 -5.08 -18.88
N LYS A 93 -14.89 -5.08 -20.20
CA LYS A 93 -15.47 -3.94 -20.93
C LYS A 93 -16.85 -3.55 -20.39
N LYS A 94 -17.74 -4.54 -20.23
CA LYS A 94 -19.10 -4.32 -19.71
C LYS A 94 -19.08 -3.78 -18.28
N LEU A 95 -18.19 -4.31 -17.43
CA LEU A 95 -18.01 -3.82 -16.06
C LEU A 95 -17.46 -2.39 -16.05
N HIS A 96 -16.51 -2.08 -16.92
CA HIS A 96 -15.92 -0.75 -17.05
C HIS A 96 -16.95 0.29 -17.51
N GLU A 97 -17.73 0.00 -18.56
CA GLU A 97 -18.82 0.86 -19.04
C GLU A 97 -19.83 1.18 -17.92
N GLN A 98 -20.18 0.16 -17.11
CA GLN A 98 -21.07 0.33 -15.96
C GLN A 98 -20.42 1.16 -14.85
N LEU A 99 -19.15 0.93 -14.55
CA LEU A 99 -18.41 1.71 -13.55
C LEU A 99 -18.35 3.19 -13.95
N VAL A 100 -18.10 3.48 -15.23
CA VAL A 100 -18.12 4.85 -15.78
C VAL A 100 -19.52 5.46 -15.72
N ALA A 101 -20.57 4.69 -16.01
CA ALA A 101 -21.94 5.17 -15.86
C ALA A 101 -22.28 5.52 -14.39
N GLN A 102 -21.82 4.70 -13.43
CA GLN A 102 -21.99 4.97 -12.00
C GLN A 102 -21.22 6.22 -11.55
N ASP A 103 -19.98 6.41 -12.00
CA ASP A 103 -19.19 7.60 -11.66
C ASP A 103 -19.78 8.90 -12.23
N LYS A 104 -20.42 8.83 -13.40
CA LYS A 104 -21.17 9.96 -13.97
C LYS A 104 -22.38 10.35 -13.11
N GLN A 105 -23.04 9.37 -12.48
CA GLN A 105 -24.18 9.59 -11.59
C GLN A 105 -23.74 10.05 -10.19
N ASN A 106 -22.54 9.67 -9.74
CA ASN A 106 -22.01 9.97 -8.41
C ASN A 106 -20.92 11.03 -8.46
N LYS A 107 -21.31 12.30 -8.51
CA LYS A 107 -20.34 13.42 -8.66
C LYS A 107 -19.46 13.67 -7.44
N HIS A 108 -19.76 13.05 -6.30
CA HIS A 108 -18.99 13.16 -5.07
C HIS A 108 -17.84 12.13 -4.97
N THR A 109 -17.73 11.20 -5.92
CA THR A 109 -16.64 10.20 -5.95
C THR A 109 -15.51 10.63 -6.88
N SER A 110 -14.28 10.26 -6.54
CA SER A 110 -13.11 10.51 -7.39
C SER A 110 -12.15 9.34 -7.35
N TYR A 111 -11.46 9.11 -8.46
CA TYR A 111 -10.27 8.28 -8.45
C TYR A 111 -9.12 9.03 -7.76
N ILE A 112 -8.19 8.32 -7.10
CA ILE A 112 -7.08 8.94 -6.36
C ILE A 112 -5.90 9.27 -7.30
N SER A 113 -5.66 8.43 -8.31
CA SER A 113 -4.56 8.64 -9.28
C SER A 113 -4.88 7.95 -10.60
N GLY A 114 -4.88 8.69 -11.71
CA GLY A 114 -5.13 8.13 -13.05
C GLY A 114 -4.06 7.16 -13.56
N GLN A 115 -2.97 6.94 -12.81
CA GLN A 115 -1.80 6.17 -13.25
C GLN A 115 -1.72 4.74 -12.68
N GLY A 116 -2.54 4.38 -11.69
CA GLY A 116 -2.54 3.03 -11.09
C GLY A 116 -3.52 2.05 -11.75
N PHE A 117 -3.20 0.75 -11.73
CA PHE A 117 -4.11 -0.32 -12.18
C PHE A 117 -4.90 -0.95 -11.01
N ASP A 118 -4.32 -0.99 -9.80
CA ASP A 118 -4.84 -1.77 -8.67
C ASP A 118 -6.26 -1.37 -8.26
N ARG A 119 -6.51 -0.08 -8.07
CA ARG A 119 -7.82 0.42 -7.61
C ARG A 119 -8.90 0.21 -8.66
N HIS A 120 -8.57 0.26 -9.94
CA HIS A 120 -9.51 0.05 -11.03
C HIS A 120 -9.87 -1.43 -11.13
N LEU A 121 -8.87 -2.33 -11.13
CA LEU A 121 -9.11 -3.77 -11.08
C LEU A 121 -9.89 -4.18 -9.82
N PHE A 122 -9.58 -3.58 -8.67
CA PHE A 122 -10.32 -3.78 -7.43
C PHE A 122 -11.78 -3.33 -7.55
N ALA A 123 -12.04 -2.15 -8.13
CA ALA A 123 -13.39 -1.64 -8.33
C ALA A 123 -14.20 -2.56 -9.26
N LEU A 124 -13.63 -2.99 -10.39
CA LEU A 124 -14.26 -3.92 -11.32
C LEU A 124 -14.57 -5.28 -10.68
N ARG A 125 -13.65 -5.81 -9.86
CA ARG A 125 -13.84 -7.04 -9.10
C ARG A 125 -15.01 -6.94 -8.12
N ASN A 126 -15.07 -5.85 -7.36
CA ASN A 126 -16.16 -5.61 -6.41
C ASN A 126 -17.50 -5.36 -7.12
N LEU A 127 -17.48 -4.67 -8.26
CA LEU A 127 -18.68 -4.46 -9.07
C LEU A 127 -19.23 -5.78 -9.62
N ALA A 128 -18.37 -6.67 -10.12
CA ALA A 128 -18.76 -8.01 -10.54
C ALA A 128 -19.44 -8.78 -9.39
N LYS A 129 -18.81 -8.77 -8.20
CA LYS A 129 -19.36 -9.41 -7.00
C LYS A 129 -20.71 -8.82 -6.59
N ALA A 130 -20.84 -7.50 -6.56
CA ALA A 130 -22.09 -6.82 -6.19
C ALA A 130 -23.25 -7.13 -7.13
N LYS A 131 -22.95 -7.51 -8.38
CA LYS A 131 -23.94 -7.90 -9.40
C LYS A 131 -24.19 -9.40 -9.48
N GLY A 132 -23.57 -10.20 -8.61
CA GLY A 132 -23.68 -11.66 -8.67
C GLY A 132 -23.06 -12.28 -9.92
N ILE A 133 -22.15 -11.55 -10.60
CA ILE A 133 -21.42 -12.07 -11.75
C ILE A 133 -20.33 -13.01 -11.21
N ALA A 134 -20.21 -14.20 -11.82
CA ALA A 134 -19.14 -15.13 -11.50
C ALA A 134 -17.78 -14.44 -11.64
N LEU A 135 -16.87 -14.70 -10.69
CA LEU A 135 -15.59 -13.99 -10.63
C LEU A 135 -14.80 -14.21 -11.94
N PRO A 136 -14.48 -13.14 -12.70
CA PRO A 136 -13.77 -13.30 -13.97
C PRO A 136 -12.41 -13.98 -13.81
N GLU A 137 -12.02 -14.79 -14.80
CA GLU A 137 -10.82 -15.65 -14.74
C GLU A 137 -9.52 -14.89 -14.48
N LEU A 138 -9.42 -13.63 -14.93
CA LEU A 138 -8.30 -12.74 -14.60
C LEU A 138 -8.02 -12.68 -13.09
N TYR A 139 -9.07 -12.69 -12.25
CA TYR A 139 -8.94 -12.62 -10.79
C TYR A 139 -8.70 -13.98 -10.13
N LEU A 140 -8.81 -15.07 -10.89
CA LEU A 140 -8.47 -16.43 -10.47
C LEU A 140 -7.03 -16.80 -10.85
N ASP A 141 -6.38 -15.99 -11.68
CA ASP A 141 -4.98 -16.15 -12.05
C ASP A 141 -4.08 -16.12 -10.79
N PRO A 142 -3.22 -17.14 -10.58
CA PRO A 142 -2.21 -17.11 -9.53
C PRO A 142 -1.35 -15.84 -9.55
N ALA A 143 -1.08 -15.27 -10.74
CA ALA A 143 -0.34 -14.02 -10.87
C ALA A 143 -1.08 -12.84 -10.22
N TYR A 144 -2.42 -12.78 -10.32
CA TYR A 144 -3.22 -11.75 -9.66
C TYR A 144 -3.13 -11.88 -8.14
N LYS A 145 -3.16 -13.11 -7.62
CA LYS A 145 -2.96 -13.35 -6.18
C LYS A 145 -1.56 -12.92 -5.73
N GLN A 146 -0.53 -13.25 -6.51
CA GLN A 146 0.87 -12.96 -6.19
C GLN A 146 1.14 -11.45 -6.13
N ILE A 147 0.71 -10.69 -7.15
CA ILE A 147 0.96 -9.24 -7.18
C ILE A 147 0.21 -8.48 -6.08
N ASN A 148 -0.88 -9.05 -5.56
CA ASN A 148 -1.59 -8.49 -4.40
C ASN A 148 -1.08 -9.01 -3.04
N HIS A 149 -0.07 -9.90 -3.02
CA HIS A 149 0.58 -10.40 -1.82
C HIS A 149 1.85 -9.58 -1.50
N ASN A 150 1.64 -8.43 -0.86
CA ASN A 150 2.68 -7.43 -0.64
C ASN A 150 3.65 -7.81 0.50
N ILE A 151 4.70 -8.57 0.18
CA ILE A 151 5.76 -8.95 1.15
C ILE A 151 6.50 -7.72 1.67
N LEU A 152 6.83 -6.76 0.80
CA LEU A 152 7.46 -5.49 1.20
C LEU A 152 6.43 -4.38 1.14
N SER A 153 5.75 -4.12 2.27
CA SER A 153 4.84 -2.99 2.37
C SER A 153 5.59 -1.79 2.92
N THR A 154 5.66 -0.70 2.15
CA THR A 154 6.48 0.48 2.48
C THR A 154 5.63 1.75 2.55
N SER A 155 6.02 2.67 3.43
CA SER A 155 5.43 4.00 3.51
C SER A 155 6.46 5.02 3.99
N THR A 156 6.36 6.23 3.48
CA THR A 156 7.23 7.35 3.87
C THR A 156 6.44 8.45 4.54
N LEU A 157 7.04 9.09 5.54
CA LEU A 157 6.47 10.23 6.22
C LEU A 157 7.59 11.19 6.62
N SER A 158 7.70 12.30 5.89
CA SER A 158 8.68 13.35 6.19
C SER A 158 7.97 14.59 6.70
N SER A 159 8.16 14.89 7.98
CA SER A 159 7.67 16.11 8.62
C SER A 159 8.56 16.43 9.83
N PRO A 160 8.91 17.70 10.08
CA PRO A 160 9.60 18.10 11.31
C PRO A 160 8.84 17.73 12.58
N ALA A 161 7.51 17.51 12.49
CA ALA A 161 6.66 17.11 13.60
C ALA A 161 6.68 15.59 13.88
N VAL A 162 7.32 14.80 13.03
CA VAL A 162 7.29 13.33 13.09
C VAL A 162 8.69 12.81 13.37
N ASN A 163 8.87 12.16 14.53
CA ASN A 163 10.13 11.49 14.86
C ASN A 163 10.25 10.11 14.21
N LEU A 164 9.16 9.34 14.18
CA LEU A 164 9.12 7.99 13.63
C LEU A 164 7.67 7.59 13.32
N GLY A 165 7.48 6.82 12.26
CA GLY A 165 6.23 6.12 11.95
C GLY A 165 6.47 4.61 11.84
N GLY A 166 5.42 3.82 11.98
CA GLY A 166 5.52 2.37 11.83
C GLY A 166 4.14 1.73 11.71
N PHE A 167 4.10 0.60 11.02
CA PHE A 167 2.91 -0.24 10.86
C PHE A 167 3.34 -1.70 10.76
N ALA A 168 2.44 -2.62 11.09
CA ALA A 168 2.70 -4.07 11.00
C ALA A 168 2.74 -4.54 9.54
N PRO A 169 3.32 -5.71 9.22
CA PRO A 169 3.23 -6.29 7.89
C PRO A 169 1.78 -6.54 7.46
N VAL A 170 1.50 -6.42 6.17
CA VAL A 170 0.14 -6.65 5.61
C VAL A 170 -0.12 -8.10 5.21
N VAL A 171 0.91 -8.95 5.27
CA VAL A 171 0.84 -10.40 5.04
C VAL A 171 1.67 -11.14 6.10
N PRO A 172 1.34 -12.40 6.46
CA PRO A 172 2.01 -13.14 7.54
C PRO A 172 3.51 -13.36 7.36
N ASP A 173 4.00 -13.35 6.11
CA ASP A 173 5.39 -13.54 5.71
C ASP A 173 6.03 -12.24 5.18
N GLY A 174 5.48 -11.09 5.55
CA GLY A 174 5.91 -9.78 5.05
C GLY A 174 6.69 -8.93 6.07
N PHE A 175 7.06 -7.74 5.60
CA PHE A 175 7.62 -6.64 6.35
C PHE A 175 6.74 -5.39 6.24
N GLY A 176 6.58 -4.65 7.34
CA GLY A 176 6.05 -3.29 7.34
C GLY A 176 7.20 -2.30 7.50
N ILE A 177 7.45 -1.45 6.51
CA ILE A 177 8.65 -0.61 6.41
C ILE A 177 8.23 0.87 6.38
N GLY A 178 8.35 1.53 7.53
CA GLY A 178 8.26 2.98 7.63
C GLY A 178 9.64 3.60 7.43
N TYR A 179 9.79 4.55 6.51
CA TYR A 179 11.08 5.21 6.28
C TYR A 179 10.95 6.73 6.13
N ALA A 180 12.05 7.45 6.37
CA ALA A 180 12.16 8.87 6.16
C ALA A 180 13.56 9.22 5.64
N VAL A 181 13.63 10.06 4.61
CA VAL A 181 14.89 10.58 4.07
C VAL A 181 15.01 12.03 4.52
N HIS A 182 16.00 12.31 5.35
CA HIS A 182 16.34 13.64 5.83
C HIS A 182 17.60 14.16 5.12
N ASN A 183 17.89 15.45 5.28
CA ASN A 183 19.03 16.10 4.61
C ASN A 183 20.37 15.38 4.85
N ASN A 184 20.58 14.81 6.04
CA ASN A 184 21.87 14.26 6.45
C ASN A 184 21.81 12.79 6.88
N TRP A 185 20.65 12.14 6.85
CA TRP A 185 20.48 10.76 7.31
C TRP A 185 19.18 10.15 6.78
N ILE A 186 19.12 8.82 6.76
CA ILE A 186 17.95 8.03 6.40
C ILE A 186 17.52 7.22 7.61
N GLY A 187 16.25 7.30 7.98
CA GLY A 187 15.63 6.52 9.05
C GLY A 187 14.79 5.39 8.49
N CYS A 188 14.86 4.20 9.10
CA CYS A 188 14.05 3.05 8.75
C CYS A 188 13.53 2.36 10.02
N ASN A 189 12.22 2.09 10.04
CA ASN A 189 11.52 1.35 11.09
C ASN A 189 10.83 0.15 10.45
N VAL A 190 11.29 -1.05 10.80
CA VAL A 190 10.85 -2.30 10.18
C VAL A 190 10.15 -3.17 11.20
N SER A 191 8.93 -3.60 10.86
CA SER A 191 8.18 -4.62 11.59
C SER A 191 8.15 -5.93 10.79
N ALA A 192 8.07 -7.05 11.51
CA ALA A 192 7.96 -8.38 10.95
C ALA A 192 7.18 -9.28 11.92
N TYR A 193 6.46 -10.28 11.40
CA TYR A 193 5.99 -11.41 12.19
C TYR A 193 7.12 -12.44 12.37
N GLN A 194 6.87 -13.48 13.17
CA GLN A 194 7.87 -14.50 13.55
C GLN A 194 8.50 -15.25 12.37
N SER A 195 7.83 -15.29 11.23
CA SER A 195 8.30 -15.93 9.99
C SER A 195 9.43 -15.15 9.29
N ARG A 196 9.73 -13.93 9.74
CA ARG A 196 10.70 -13.02 9.12
C ARG A 196 11.58 -12.35 10.19
N ASN A 197 12.79 -11.97 9.78
CA ASN A 197 13.77 -11.36 10.67
C ASN A 197 13.96 -9.87 10.35
N ALA A 198 13.24 -9.00 11.08
CA ALA A 198 13.34 -7.55 10.90
C ALA A 198 14.75 -7.00 11.19
N ARG A 199 15.48 -7.61 12.14
CA ARG A 199 16.83 -7.17 12.50
C ARG A 199 17.82 -7.44 11.38
N GLU A 200 17.81 -8.66 10.86
CA GLU A 200 18.65 -9.04 9.72
C GLU A 200 18.31 -8.22 8.47
N PHE A 201 17.02 -8.01 8.19
CA PHE A 201 16.61 -7.13 7.10
C PHE A 201 17.16 -5.71 7.25
N LEU A 202 17.11 -5.13 8.46
CA LEU A 202 17.70 -3.81 8.73
C LEU A 202 19.22 -3.79 8.54
N GLN A 203 19.93 -4.85 8.92
CA GLN A 203 21.38 -4.97 8.67
C GLN A 203 21.69 -5.01 7.17
N CYS A 204 20.88 -5.73 6.38
CA CYS A 204 21.00 -5.73 4.93
C CYS A 204 20.71 -4.35 4.33
N VAL A 205 19.71 -3.62 4.85
CA VAL A 205 19.41 -2.24 4.40
C VAL A 205 20.58 -1.30 4.71
N GLU A 206 21.16 -1.38 5.90
CA GLU A 206 22.35 -0.59 6.28
C GLU A 206 23.52 -0.87 5.34
N LYS A 207 23.86 -2.15 5.14
CA LYS A 207 24.92 -2.58 4.23
C LYS A 207 24.68 -2.12 2.79
N ALA A 208 23.45 -2.26 2.28
CA ALA A 208 23.10 -1.80 0.94
C ALA A 208 23.23 -0.26 0.80
N LEU A 209 22.87 0.50 1.84
CA LEU A 209 23.10 1.94 1.87
C LEU A 209 24.61 2.24 1.84
N GLU A 210 25.42 1.60 2.67
CA GLU A 210 26.87 1.78 2.65
C GLU A 210 27.47 1.49 1.27
N ASP A 211 27.07 0.40 0.62
CA ASP A 211 27.57 0.02 -0.70
C ASP A 211 27.17 1.03 -1.79
N MET A 212 25.94 1.57 -1.73
CA MET A 212 25.51 2.64 -2.64
C MET A 212 26.33 3.92 -2.44
N PHE A 213 26.60 4.30 -1.19
CA PHE A 213 27.41 5.49 -0.89
C PHE A 213 28.88 5.31 -1.30
N ASP A 214 29.47 4.14 -1.03
CA ASP A 214 30.84 3.83 -1.48
C ASP A 214 30.93 3.88 -3.02
N ALA A 215 29.92 3.36 -3.74
CA ALA A 215 29.86 3.46 -5.20
C ALA A 215 29.74 4.90 -5.72
N PHE A 216 28.93 5.74 -5.08
CA PHE A 216 28.81 7.16 -5.44
C PHE A 216 30.09 7.95 -5.19
N GLU A 217 30.90 7.53 -4.21
CA GLU A 217 32.21 8.11 -3.92
C GLU A 217 33.35 7.51 -4.76
N GLY A 218 33.04 6.59 -5.69
CA GLY A 218 34.02 5.94 -6.56
C GLY A 218 34.92 4.92 -5.86
N LYS A 219 34.51 4.44 -4.68
CA LYS A 219 35.23 3.38 -3.94
C LYS A 219 34.82 2.00 -4.41
N ALA A 220 35.68 1.01 -4.18
CA ALA A 220 35.34 -0.38 -4.39
C ALA A 220 34.30 -0.85 -3.36
N ILE A 221 33.29 -1.59 -3.82
CA ILE A 221 32.28 -2.22 -2.96
C ILE A 221 32.95 -3.34 -2.16
N LYS A 222 32.73 -3.35 -0.84
CA LYS A 222 33.31 -4.35 0.07
C LYS A 222 32.51 -5.65 -0.04
N THR A 223 33.09 -6.64 -0.70
CA THR A 223 32.59 -8.02 -0.79
C THR A 223 32.86 -8.81 0.46
#